data_AF-A0A3S4LKS2-F1
#
_entry.id   AF-A0A3S4LKS2-F1
#
_cell.length_a   1.000
_cell.length_b   1.000
_cell.length_c   1.000
_cell.angle_alpha   90.00
_cell.angle_beta   90.00
_cell.angle_gamma   90.00
#
_symmetry.space_group_name_H-M   'P 1'
#
loop_
_entity.id
_entity.type
_entity.pdbx_description
1 polymer ?
#
loop_
_entity_poly.entity_id
_entity_poly.type
_entity_poly.pdbx_seq_one_letter_code
_entity_poly.pdbx_strand_id
1 'polypeptide(L)'
;MRRILCLLPLMFCLAGWAADNEQIQGQGGRILRYSSTQVRVEPSADDVRSYLQARDARLEGASAAAALQAGRKALARLGYGRVDVDADYGVIRAEKDEKLISEARQVLRGLLKLKFPLPGKPDHQTTEVLLTLKPGTQPRQVLLRANIRQTVWDSNGNSRALLCSDPAVYRQLFDQLSDALGRSN
;
A
#
# COMPACT_ATOMS: atom_id res chain seq x y z
N MET A 1 -65.24 7.56 -11.08
CA MET A 1 -64.22 8.58 -11.40
C MET A 1 -62.97 8.32 -10.57
N ARG A 2 -61.82 8.41 -11.24
CA ARG A 2 -60.41 8.11 -10.88
C ARG A 2 -60.02 8.09 -9.39
N ARG A 3 -59.50 6.92 -8.95
CA ARG A 3 -58.60 6.77 -7.80
C ARG A 3 -57.19 7.23 -8.22
N ILE A 4 -56.64 8.25 -7.58
CA ILE A 4 -55.25 8.67 -7.78
C ILE A 4 -54.41 8.03 -6.67
N LEU A 5 -53.69 6.99 -7.04
CA LEU A 5 -52.69 6.32 -6.21
C LEU A 5 -51.39 7.15 -6.33
N CYS A 6 -51.08 7.97 -5.33
CA CYS A 6 -49.79 8.66 -5.26
C CYS A 6 -48.71 7.66 -4.78
N LEU A 7 -48.10 6.97 -5.73
CA LEU A 7 -46.86 6.22 -5.53
C LEU A 7 -45.69 7.23 -5.51
N LEU A 8 -45.24 7.60 -4.31
CA LEU A 8 -43.92 8.21 -4.09
C LEU A 8 -42.85 7.12 -4.29
N PRO A 9 -41.95 7.22 -5.29
CA PRO A 9 -40.81 6.33 -5.35
C PRO A 9 -39.82 6.78 -4.28
N LEU A 10 -39.70 5.95 -3.24
CA LEU A 10 -38.63 6.00 -2.25
C LEU A 10 -37.30 5.87 -3.00
N MET A 11 -36.58 6.98 -3.19
CA MET A 11 -35.20 6.93 -3.67
C MET A 11 -34.35 6.25 -2.61
N PHE A 12 -34.09 4.95 -2.80
CA PHE A 12 -32.96 4.28 -2.18
C PHE A 12 -31.69 4.90 -2.73
N CYS A 13 -31.13 5.88 -2.00
CA CYS A 13 -29.72 6.19 -2.10
C CYS A 13 -28.95 4.93 -1.69
N LEU A 14 -28.45 4.20 -2.68
CA LEU A 14 -27.39 3.20 -2.49
C LEU A 14 -26.15 3.95 -2.01
N ALA A 15 -26.11 4.26 -0.71
CA ALA A 15 -24.86 4.44 -0.02
C ALA A 15 -24.13 3.09 -0.14
N GLY A 16 -23.10 3.03 -0.98
CA GLY A 16 -22.16 1.92 -0.93
C GLY A 16 -21.68 1.85 0.51
N TRP A 17 -21.94 0.73 1.17
CA TRP A 17 -21.48 0.48 2.53
C TRP A 17 -19.95 0.53 2.51
N ALA A 18 -19.39 1.68 2.89
CA ALA A 18 -18.05 1.71 3.43
C ALA A 18 -18.09 0.78 4.67
N ALA A 19 -17.21 -0.21 4.73
CA ALA A 19 -17.05 -1.00 5.95
C ALA A 19 -16.75 -0.05 7.12
N ASP A 20 -17.12 -0.40 8.36
CA ASP A 20 -17.00 0.49 9.54
C ASP A 20 -15.59 1.06 9.77
N ASN A 21 -14.57 0.47 9.15
CA ASN A 21 -13.17 0.88 9.20
C ASN A 21 -12.68 1.60 7.94
N GLU A 22 -13.55 2.06 7.05
CA GLU A 22 -13.20 2.79 5.83
C GLU A 22 -13.47 4.30 5.97
N GLN A 23 -12.43 5.11 5.76
CA GLN A 23 -12.53 6.56 5.74
C GLN A 23 -12.29 7.09 4.34
N ILE A 24 -13.29 7.76 3.78
CA ILE A 24 -13.17 8.41 2.47
C ILE A 24 -12.31 9.67 2.63
N GLN A 25 -11.17 9.71 1.94
CA GLN A 25 -10.23 10.84 1.96
C GLN A 25 -10.51 11.85 0.85
N GLY A 26 -11.11 11.39 -0.25
CA GLY A 26 -11.43 12.23 -1.40
C GLY A 26 -12.38 11.55 -2.36
N GLN A 27 -13.15 12.36 -3.08
CA GLN A 27 -14.06 11.89 -4.14
C GLN A 27 -13.92 12.81 -5.36
N GLY A 28 -13.63 12.22 -6.51
CA GLY A 28 -13.59 12.91 -7.80
C GLY A 28 -14.36 12.15 -8.87
N GLY A 29 -14.86 12.88 -9.88
CA GLY A 29 -15.48 12.32 -11.09
C GLY A 29 -16.71 11.46 -10.79
N ARG A 30 -17.89 12.08 -10.57
CA ARG A 30 -19.18 11.36 -10.48
C ARG A 30 -19.96 11.36 -11.80
N ILE A 31 -19.40 11.96 -12.84
CA ILE A 31 -20.04 12.15 -14.13
C ILE A 31 -19.45 11.10 -15.09
N LEU A 32 -20.29 10.18 -15.56
CA LEU A 32 -19.97 9.09 -16.52
C LEU A 32 -19.07 7.97 -15.98
N ARG A 33 -19.65 6.84 -15.53
CA ARG A 33 -19.08 5.46 -15.37
C ARG A 33 -17.68 5.26 -14.75
N TYR A 34 -16.98 6.32 -14.39
CA TYR A 34 -15.68 6.39 -13.74
C TYR A 34 -15.89 6.97 -12.35
N SER A 35 -15.10 6.53 -11.38
CA SER A 35 -15.15 7.05 -10.02
C SER A 35 -13.74 7.12 -9.46
N SER A 36 -13.35 8.27 -8.92
CA SER A 36 -12.05 8.47 -8.30
C SER A 36 -12.23 8.65 -6.80
N THR A 37 -12.72 7.60 -6.13
CA THR A 37 -12.90 7.60 -4.67
C THR A 37 -11.63 7.10 -4.02
N GLN A 38 -11.07 7.89 -3.11
CA GLN A 38 -9.89 7.56 -2.35
C GLN A 38 -10.30 7.18 -0.94
N VAL A 39 -9.99 5.96 -0.54
CA VAL A 39 -10.35 5.41 0.77
C VAL A 39 -9.09 5.04 1.54
N ARG A 40 -9.04 5.43 2.81
CA ARG A 40 -8.10 4.89 3.79
C ARG A 40 -8.81 3.84 4.60
N VAL A 41 -8.23 2.65 4.68
CA VAL A 41 -8.71 1.59 5.54
C VAL A 41 -7.97 1.68 6.86
N GLU A 42 -8.71 1.89 7.94
CA GLU A 42 -8.16 1.85 9.29
C GLU A 42 -7.81 0.40 9.64
N PRO A 43 -6.56 0.12 10.08
CA PRO A 43 -6.14 -1.23 10.43
C PRO A 43 -6.90 -1.73 11.67
N SER A 44 -7.15 -3.03 11.71
CA SER A 44 -7.71 -3.67 12.91
C SER A 44 -6.70 -3.68 14.07
N ALA A 45 -7.17 -3.97 15.28
CA ALA A 45 -6.28 -4.11 16.44
C ALA A 45 -5.23 -5.22 16.25
N ASP A 46 -5.58 -6.30 15.54
CA ASP A 46 -4.66 -7.39 15.23
C ASP A 46 -3.66 -6.99 14.14
N ASP A 47 -4.08 -6.23 13.13
CA ASP A 47 -3.17 -5.67 12.12
C ASP A 47 -2.13 -4.75 12.75
N VAL A 48 -2.57 -3.85 13.64
CA VAL A 48 -1.69 -2.96 14.39
C VAL A 48 -0.71 -3.79 15.23
N ARG A 49 -1.18 -4.83 15.92
CA ARG A 49 -0.33 -5.71 16.73
C ARG A 49 0.75 -6.40 15.88
N SER A 50 0.36 -7.00 14.76
CA SER A 50 1.28 -7.66 13.82
C SER A 50 2.31 -6.67 13.27
N TYR A 51 1.88 -5.48 12.85
CA TYR A 51 2.76 -4.40 12.41
C TYR A 51 3.77 -4.00 13.50
N LEU A 52 3.32 -3.76 14.73
CA LEU A 52 4.18 -3.36 15.84
C LEU A 52 5.26 -4.40 16.17
N GLN A 53 4.94 -5.69 16.01
CA GLN A 53 5.88 -6.79 16.23
C GLN A 53 6.89 -6.95 15.08
N ALA A 54 6.49 -6.63 13.85
CA ALA A 54 7.29 -6.87 12.66
C ALA A 54 8.12 -5.67 12.17
N ARG A 55 7.75 -4.44 12.54
CA ARG A 55 8.30 -3.22 11.91
C ARG A 55 9.75 -2.87 12.27
N ASP A 56 10.29 -3.39 13.36
CA ASP A 56 11.58 -2.96 13.93
C ASP A 56 12.63 -4.08 13.80
N ALA A 57 13.84 -3.72 13.36
CA ALA A 57 14.99 -4.62 13.27
C ALA A 57 16.24 -3.99 13.90
N ARG A 58 17.17 -4.84 14.35
CA ARG A 58 18.46 -4.41 14.92
C ARG A 58 19.59 -4.90 14.03
N LEU A 59 20.49 -4.01 13.66
CA LEU A 59 21.63 -4.29 12.81
C LEU A 59 22.92 -4.14 13.64
N GLU A 60 23.48 -5.26 14.07
CA GLU A 60 24.66 -5.31 14.95
C GLU A 60 26.00 -5.29 14.20
N GLY A 61 26.88 -4.31 14.45
CA GLY A 61 28.16 -4.21 13.75
C GLY A 61 28.07 -3.52 12.38
N ALA A 62 27.04 -2.69 12.15
CA ALA A 62 26.89 -1.89 10.93
C ALA A 62 27.11 -0.40 11.26
N SER A 63 27.74 0.33 10.34
CA SER A 63 27.64 1.78 10.35
C SER A 63 26.31 2.21 9.72
N ALA A 64 25.82 3.41 10.07
CA ALA A 64 24.62 3.97 9.45
C ALA A 64 24.74 4.04 7.91
N ALA A 65 25.90 4.47 7.40
CA ALA A 65 26.18 4.51 5.97
C ALA A 65 26.11 3.12 5.30
N ALA A 66 26.67 2.09 5.94
CA ALA A 66 26.59 0.72 5.43
C ALA A 66 25.16 0.20 5.44
N ALA A 67 24.39 0.48 6.50
CA ALA A 67 22.99 0.11 6.60
C ALA A 67 22.12 0.82 5.55
N LEU A 68 22.39 2.09 5.25
CA LEU A 68 21.69 2.82 4.18
C LEU A 68 21.96 2.22 2.80
N GLN A 69 23.23 1.94 2.49
CA GLN A 69 23.62 1.31 1.24
C GLN A 69 23.03 -0.11 1.09
N ALA A 70 23.03 -0.89 2.18
CA ALA A 70 22.40 -2.21 2.21
C ALA A 70 20.88 -2.12 2.01
N GLY A 71 20.21 -1.18 2.68
CA GLY A 71 18.78 -0.92 2.50
C GLY A 71 18.43 -0.57 1.05
N ARG A 72 19.22 0.30 0.41
CA ARG A 72 19.05 0.62 -1.01
C ARG A 72 19.18 -0.63 -1.90
N LYS A 73 20.21 -1.46 -1.67
CA LYS A 73 20.42 -2.71 -2.43
C LYS A 73 19.30 -3.72 -2.19
N ALA A 74 18.85 -3.87 -0.95
CA ALA A 74 17.76 -4.78 -0.58
C ALA A 74 16.45 -4.38 -1.28
N LEU A 75 16.10 -3.10 -1.25
CA LEU A 75 14.91 -2.58 -1.93
C LEU A 75 15.01 -2.78 -3.45
N ALA A 76 16.17 -2.52 -4.07
CA ALA A 76 16.36 -2.80 -5.48
C ALA A 76 16.19 -4.29 -5.83
N ARG A 77 16.70 -5.21 -4.99
CA ARG A 77 16.52 -6.67 -5.16
C ARG A 77 15.06 -7.11 -5.03
N LEU A 78 14.28 -6.43 -4.20
CA LEU A 78 12.84 -6.65 -4.02
C LEU A 78 11.98 -6.03 -5.13
N GLY A 79 12.61 -5.40 -6.12
CA GLY A 79 11.94 -4.81 -7.28
C GLY A 79 11.39 -3.41 -7.05
N TYR A 80 11.82 -2.71 -5.99
CA TYR A 80 11.49 -1.29 -5.83
C TYR A 80 12.26 -0.46 -6.86
N GLY A 81 11.54 0.40 -7.57
CA GLY A 81 12.09 1.16 -8.70
C GLY A 81 12.74 2.47 -8.27
N ARG A 82 11.94 3.37 -7.69
CA ARG A 82 12.43 4.66 -7.17
C ARG A 82 12.90 4.45 -5.73
N VAL A 83 14.20 4.52 -5.50
CA VAL A 83 14.78 4.45 -4.15
C VAL A 83 15.51 5.76 -3.87
N ASP A 84 14.92 6.59 -3.02
CA ASP A 84 15.47 7.84 -2.53
C ASP A 84 16.13 7.62 -1.16
N VAL A 85 17.34 8.14 -0.98
CA VAL A 85 18.14 7.95 0.22
C VAL A 85 18.55 9.31 0.76
N ASP A 86 18.07 9.62 1.95
CA ASP A 86 18.46 10.79 2.73
C ASP A 86 19.44 10.33 3.81
N ALA A 87 20.73 10.51 3.52
CA ALA A 87 21.80 10.07 4.41
C ALA A 87 21.92 10.92 5.68
N ASP A 88 21.53 12.18 5.61
CA ASP A 88 21.64 13.13 6.73
C ASP A 88 20.61 12.79 7.82
N TYR A 89 19.43 12.34 7.41
CA TYR A 89 18.35 11.93 8.32
C TYR A 89 18.23 10.41 8.51
N GLY A 90 19.06 9.62 7.85
CA GLY A 90 19.02 8.15 7.96
C GLY A 90 17.71 7.57 7.41
N VAL A 91 17.18 8.14 6.32
CA VAL A 91 15.88 7.77 5.75
C VAL A 91 16.05 7.17 4.36
N ILE A 92 15.29 6.12 4.07
CA ILE A 92 15.13 5.59 2.71
C ILE A 92 13.65 5.58 2.38
N ARG A 93 13.30 6.11 1.20
CA ARG A 93 11.95 6.04 0.66
C ARG A 93 12.00 5.25 -0.63
N ALA A 94 11.08 4.31 -0.79
CA ALA A 94 11.01 3.54 -2.01
C ALA A 94 9.59 3.21 -2.43
N GLU A 95 9.39 3.08 -3.73
CA GLU A 95 8.10 2.76 -4.34
C GLU A 95 8.24 1.61 -5.32
N LYS A 96 7.24 0.73 -5.31
CA LYS A 96 7.09 -0.41 -6.21
C LYS A 96 5.66 -0.44 -6.72
N ASP A 97 5.50 -0.39 -8.04
CA ASP A 97 4.21 -0.55 -8.70
C ASP A 97 4.07 -1.96 -9.29
N GLU A 98 2.93 -2.58 -9.05
CA GLU A 98 2.63 -3.95 -9.46
C GLU A 98 1.29 -3.99 -10.21
N LYS A 99 1.25 -4.68 -11.34
CA LYS A 99 0.00 -4.97 -12.05
C LYS A 99 -0.63 -6.22 -11.45
N LEU A 100 -1.83 -6.11 -10.90
CA LEU A 100 -2.57 -7.22 -10.29
C LEU A 100 -3.30 -8.08 -11.33
N ILE A 101 -3.52 -7.54 -12.53
CA ILE A 101 -4.12 -8.25 -13.66
C ILE A 101 -3.30 -8.04 -14.93
N SER A 102 -3.35 -9.03 -15.84
CA SER A 102 -2.66 -8.92 -17.12
C SER A 102 -3.28 -7.85 -18.03
N GLU A 103 -2.45 -7.25 -18.88
CA GLU A 103 -2.85 -6.19 -19.83
C GLU A 103 -3.97 -6.66 -20.78
N ALA A 104 -3.90 -7.90 -21.27
CA ALA A 104 -4.95 -8.48 -22.12
C ALA A 104 -6.32 -8.52 -21.42
N ARG A 105 -6.34 -8.80 -20.10
CA ARG A 105 -7.58 -8.77 -19.30
C ARG A 105 -8.06 -7.34 -19.04
N GLN A 106 -7.15 -6.38 -18.88
CA GLN A 106 -7.48 -4.95 -18.76
C GLN A 106 -8.16 -4.44 -20.03
N VAL A 107 -7.57 -4.72 -21.20
CA VAL A 107 -8.11 -4.28 -22.51
C VAL A 107 -9.48 -4.90 -22.79
N LEU A 108 -9.62 -6.23 -22.64
CA LEU A 108 -10.91 -6.90 -22.82
C LEU A 108 -11.99 -6.34 -21.90
N ARG A 109 -11.64 -6.08 -20.63
CA ARG A 109 -12.57 -5.49 -19.66
C ARG A 109 -12.93 -4.05 -20.03
N GLY A 110 -11.98 -3.26 -20.52
CA GLY A 110 -12.22 -1.90 -21.03
C GLY A 110 -13.26 -1.90 -22.16
N LEU A 111 -13.11 -2.81 -23.12
CA LEU A 111 -14.08 -2.99 -24.21
C LEU A 111 -15.47 -3.41 -23.70
N LEU A 112 -15.52 -4.31 -22.71
CA LEU A 112 -16.79 -4.72 -22.10
C LEU A 112 -17.46 -3.59 -21.32
N LYS A 113 -16.70 -2.71 -20.66
CA LYS A 113 -17.23 -1.54 -19.93
C LYS A 113 -17.94 -0.52 -20.83
N LEU A 114 -17.58 -0.45 -22.11
CA LEU A 114 -18.29 0.37 -23.08
C LEU A 114 -19.74 -0.13 -23.25
N LYS A 115 -19.94 -1.45 -23.26
CA LYS A 115 -21.24 -2.08 -23.50
C LYS A 115 -22.04 -2.34 -22.20
N PHE A 116 -21.37 -2.70 -21.10
CA PHE A 116 -22.00 -3.12 -19.86
C PHE A 116 -21.39 -2.39 -18.63
N PRO A 117 -22.21 -1.97 -17.65
CA PRO A 117 -21.70 -1.39 -16.41
C PRO A 117 -21.06 -2.48 -15.52
N LEU A 118 -19.74 -2.64 -15.60
CA LEU A 118 -18.99 -3.60 -14.78
C LEU A 118 -18.40 -2.92 -13.53
N PRO A 119 -18.39 -3.59 -12.36
CA PRO A 119 -17.82 -3.03 -11.13
C PRO A 119 -16.30 -2.81 -11.25
N GLY A 120 -15.74 -1.98 -10.37
CA GLY A 120 -14.30 -1.86 -10.20
C GLY A 120 -13.69 -3.21 -9.82
N LYS A 121 -12.53 -3.54 -10.39
CA LYS A 121 -11.69 -4.66 -9.95
C LYS A 121 -10.29 -4.13 -9.70
N PRO A 122 -9.62 -4.59 -8.63
CA PRO A 122 -8.20 -4.30 -8.40
C PRO A 122 -7.39 -4.62 -9.64
N ASP A 123 -6.58 -3.67 -10.09
CA ASP A 123 -5.76 -3.86 -11.28
C ASP A 123 -4.31 -3.42 -11.14
N HIS A 124 -4.02 -2.49 -10.22
CA HIS A 124 -2.68 -2.06 -9.87
C HIS A 124 -2.54 -1.90 -8.35
N GLN A 125 -1.33 -2.09 -7.86
CA GLN A 125 -0.95 -1.83 -6.48
C GLN A 125 0.34 -1.04 -6.45
N THR A 126 0.36 0.03 -5.67
CA THR A 126 1.57 0.76 -5.33
C THR A 126 1.95 0.39 -3.90
N THR A 127 3.17 -0.07 -3.69
CA THR A 127 3.74 -0.35 -2.38
C THR A 127 4.81 0.69 -2.08
N GLU A 128 4.60 1.46 -1.02
CA GLU A 128 5.53 2.47 -0.52
C GLU A 128 6.24 1.93 0.73
N VAL A 129 7.54 2.10 0.78
CA VAL A 129 8.37 1.75 1.94
C VAL A 129 9.10 2.99 2.43
N LEU A 130 8.98 3.24 3.72
CA LEU A 130 9.78 4.20 4.47
C LEU A 130 10.64 3.43 5.47
N LEU A 131 11.95 3.50 5.29
CA LEU A 131 12.92 3.01 6.27
C LEU A 131 13.49 4.19 7.03
N THR A 132 13.54 4.06 8.35
CA THR A 132 14.18 5.04 9.23
C THR A 132 15.22 4.35 10.07
N LEU A 133 16.45 4.85 10.00
CA LEU A 133 17.60 4.34 10.71
C LEU A 133 17.96 5.31 11.82
N LYS A 134 18.26 4.79 13.00
CA LYS A 134 18.83 5.56 14.09
C LYS A 134 19.95 4.79 14.79
N PRO A 135 20.93 5.48 15.40
CA PRO A 135 21.91 4.82 16.24
C PRO A 135 21.23 4.00 17.36
N GLY A 136 21.77 2.81 17.61
CA GLY A 136 21.39 1.97 18.75
C GLY A 136 22.05 2.43 20.04
N THR A 137 21.76 1.70 21.12
CA THR A 137 22.36 1.94 22.44
C THR A 137 23.79 1.40 22.55
N GLN A 138 24.17 0.47 21.67
CA GLN A 138 25.49 -0.15 21.64
C GLN A 138 26.38 0.42 20.51
N PRO A 139 27.72 0.40 20.67
CA PRO A 139 28.63 0.77 19.59
C PRO A 139 28.38 -0.05 18.34
N ARG A 140 28.31 0.61 17.18
CA ARG A 140 28.05 -0.02 15.86
C ARG A 140 26.71 -0.76 15.77
N GLN A 141 25.74 -0.43 16.62
CA GLN A 141 24.37 -0.89 16.49
C GLN A 141 23.55 0.16 15.74
N VAL A 142 22.74 -0.28 14.78
CA VAL A 142 21.75 0.56 14.10
C VAL A 142 20.37 -0.04 14.32
N LEU A 143 19.42 0.79 14.74
CA LEU A 143 18.02 0.43 14.84
C LEU A 143 17.33 0.86 13.55
N LEU A 144 16.62 -0.08 12.93
CA LEU A 144 15.87 0.12 11.72
C LEU A 144 14.38 0.00 12.02
N ARG A 145 13.59 0.96 11.53
CA ARG A 145 12.13 0.87 11.49
C ARG A 145 11.66 0.91 10.05
N ALA A 146 10.80 -0.04 9.68
CA ALA A 146 10.12 -0.07 8.40
C ALA A 146 8.65 0.33 8.55
N ASN A 147 8.18 1.20 7.68
CA ASN A 147 6.77 1.49 7.48
C ASN A 147 6.43 1.15 6.03
N ILE A 148 5.48 0.24 5.83
CA ILE A 148 5.10 -0.25 4.50
C ILE A 148 3.62 0.06 4.33
N ARG A 149 3.29 0.82 3.29
CA ARG A 149 1.92 1.18 2.93
C ARG A 149 1.61 0.62 1.55
N GLN A 150 0.43 0.04 1.40
CA GLN A 150 -0.05 -0.49 0.13
C GLN A 150 -1.26 0.32 -0.31
N THR A 151 -1.24 0.78 -1.55
CA THR A 151 -2.39 1.43 -2.17
C THR A 151 -2.85 0.57 -3.34
N VAL A 152 -4.02 -0.01 -3.22
CA VAL A 152 -4.64 -0.82 -4.29
C VAL A 152 -5.58 0.07 -5.09
N TRP A 153 -5.37 0.09 -6.40
CA TRP A 153 -6.18 0.82 -7.36
C TRP A 153 -7.09 -0.15 -8.11
N ASP A 154 -8.30 0.31 -8.41
CA ASP A 154 -9.23 -0.43 -9.25
C ASP A 154 -9.38 0.19 -10.65
N SER A 155 -9.91 -0.61 -11.57
CA SER A 155 -10.18 -0.19 -12.95
C SER A 155 -11.21 0.94 -13.12
N ASN A 156 -11.82 1.45 -12.05
CA ASN A 156 -12.68 2.64 -12.08
C ASN A 156 -11.92 3.91 -11.69
N GLY A 157 -10.72 3.78 -11.12
CA GLY A 157 -9.92 4.86 -10.57
C GLY A 157 -10.07 5.05 -9.06
N ASN A 158 -10.74 4.13 -8.36
CA ASN A 158 -10.79 4.16 -6.90
C ASN A 158 -9.50 3.61 -6.31
N SER A 159 -9.12 4.12 -5.14
CA SER A 159 -7.97 3.63 -4.40
C SER A 159 -8.32 3.27 -2.97
N ARG A 160 -7.61 2.26 -2.45
CA ARG A 160 -7.68 1.82 -1.06
C ARG A 160 -6.27 1.76 -0.50
N ALA A 161 -5.96 2.70 0.41
CA ALA A 161 -4.70 2.73 1.14
C ALA A 161 -4.80 1.89 2.42
N LEU A 162 -3.82 1.00 2.61
CA LEU A 162 -3.75 -0.03 3.63
C LEU A 162 -2.39 0.04 4.33
N LEU A 163 -2.36 -0.19 5.64
CA LEU A 163 -1.15 -0.53 6.36
C LEU A 163 -0.78 -1.98 6.05
N CYS A 164 0.47 -2.26 5.67
CA CYS A 164 0.94 -3.64 5.56
C CYS A 164 1.18 -4.19 6.98
N SER A 165 0.39 -5.19 7.37
CA SER A 165 0.52 -5.86 8.66
C SER A 165 1.17 -7.25 8.57
N ASP A 166 1.45 -7.74 7.35
CA ASP A 166 2.00 -9.09 7.11
C ASP A 166 3.47 -9.21 7.56
N PRO A 167 3.77 -10.01 8.61
CA PRO A 167 5.14 -10.18 9.10
C PRO A 167 6.10 -10.80 8.09
N ALA A 168 5.61 -11.57 7.11
CA ALA A 168 6.45 -12.21 6.11
C ALA A 168 7.11 -11.18 5.18
N VAL A 169 6.39 -10.10 4.84
CA VAL A 169 6.91 -9.00 4.02
C VAL A 169 8.06 -8.29 4.72
N TYR A 170 7.91 -8.00 6.02
CA TYR A 170 8.96 -7.39 6.84
C TYR A 170 10.18 -8.30 6.97
N ARG A 171 9.95 -9.60 7.21
CA ARG A 171 11.03 -10.58 7.31
C ARG A 171 11.83 -10.66 6.01
N GLN A 172 11.16 -10.77 4.87
CA GLN A 172 11.82 -10.80 3.56
C GLN A 172 12.66 -9.54 3.32
N LEU A 173 12.13 -8.36 3.69
CA LEU A 173 12.88 -7.11 3.61
C LEU A 173 14.15 -7.13 4.47
N PHE A 174 14.04 -7.58 5.72
CA PHE A 174 15.17 -7.62 6.64
C PHE A 174 16.19 -8.68 6.27
N ASP A 175 15.76 -9.82 5.74
CA ASP A 175 16.66 -10.86 5.22
C ASP A 175 17.47 -10.32 4.04
N GLN A 176 16.82 -9.65 3.07
CA GLN A 176 17.53 -9.02 1.95
C GLN A 176 18.52 -7.94 2.38
N LEU A 177 18.20 -7.22 3.45
CA LEU A 177 19.07 -6.21 4.03
C LEU A 177 20.27 -6.84 4.73
N SER A 178 20.06 -7.89 5.51
CA SER A 178 21.13 -8.67 6.16
C SER A 178 22.07 -9.28 5.12
N ASP A 179 21.53 -9.88 4.07
CA ASP A 179 22.29 -10.40 2.93
C ASP A 179 23.11 -9.29 2.25
N ALA A 180 22.53 -8.09 2.07
CA ALA A 180 23.22 -6.95 1.48
C ALA A 180 24.32 -6.37 2.39
N LEU A 181 24.23 -6.57 3.71
CA LEU A 181 25.28 -6.26 4.67
C LEU A 181 26.39 -7.32 4.72
N GLY A 182 26.24 -8.45 3.99
CA GLY A 182 27.17 -9.57 4.06
C GLY A 182 27.00 -10.40 5.34
N ARG A 183 25.83 -10.34 5.98
CA ARG A 183 25.46 -11.18 7.11
C ARG A 183 24.50 -12.23 6.59
N SER A 184 25.03 -13.37 6.15
CA SER A 184 24.21 -14.57 6.02
C SER A 184 23.77 -14.97 7.42
N ASN A 185 22.46 -15.18 7.63
CA ASN A 185 21.90 -15.79 8.85
C ASN A 185 22.62 -17.08 9.22
#